data_AF-A0A535XFC1-F1
#
_entry.id   AF-A0A535XFC1-F1
#
_cell.length_a   1.000
_cell.length_b   1.000
_cell.length_c   1.000
_cell.angle_alpha   90.00
_cell.angle_beta   90.00
_cell.angle_gamma   90.00
#
_symmetry.space_group_name_H-M   'P 1'
#
loop_
_entity.id
_entity.type
_entity.pdbx_description
1 polymer ?
#
loop_
_entity_poly.entity_id
_entity_poly.type
_entity_poly.pdbx_seq_one_letter_code
_entity_poly.pdbx_strand_id
1 'polypeptide(L)'
;MRSKTESRNSSKIGVVPIKVGERRLGALVLLDPSQQFDTTDNRLVSAAATQIGLAVDRDRLRKESTEAEILRRTDQLRAALLNAVSHDLRTPLAAIMASAGSLRQQDVAWTEEERQSFAQAIEEEAEHLNRLVA
;
A
#
# COMPACT_ATOMS: atom_id res chain seq x y z
N MET A 1 -25.69 -61.25 29.24
CA MET A 1 -26.34 -61.21 27.92
C MET A 1 -25.90 -59.93 27.22
N ARG A 2 -25.05 -60.07 26.17
CA ARG A 2 -24.70 -59.14 25.04
C ARG A 2 -24.24 -57.70 25.37
N SER A 3 -22.93 -57.43 25.28
CA SER A 3 -22.18 -56.84 24.12
C SER A 3 -22.45 -55.33 23.97
N LYS A 4 -21.57 -54.42 24.42
CA LYS A 4 -20.24 -54.06 23.87
C LYS A 4 -20.29 -53.84 22.35
N THR A 5 -20.35 -52.57 21.91
CA THR A 5 -19.59 -52.09 20.75
C THR A 5 -19.49 -50.56 20.79
N GLU A 6 -18.38 -50.10 21.36
CA GLU A 6 -17.85 -48.76 21.14
C GLU A 6 -17.58 -48.52 19.64
N SER A 7 -17.85 -47.29 19.27
CA SER A 7 -17.48 -46.59 18.03
C SER A 7 -16.13 -47.04 17.45
N ARG A 8 -16.15 -47.70 16.28
CA ARG A 8 -14.96 -47.87 15.41
C ARG A 8 -15.11 -46.93 14.23
N ASN A 9 -14.57 -45.72 14.36
CA ASN A 9 -14.39 -44.79 13.24
C ASN A 9 -12.93 -44.78 12.79
N SER A 10 -12.40 -45.95 12.42
CA SER A 10 -11.02 -46.09 11.93
C SER A 10 -11.02 -46.06 10.40
N SER A 11 -10.64 -44.92 9.80
CA SER A 11 -10.49 -44.79 8.35
C SER A 11 -9.00 -44.82 7.96
N LYS A 12 -8.67 -45.44 6.83
CA LYS A 12 -7.31 -45.47 6.24
C LYS A 12 -6.88 -44.11 5.65
N ILE A 13 -7.78 -43.13 5.70
CA ILE A 13 -7.56 -41.76 5.27
C ILE A 13 -7.90 -40.85 6.44
N GLY A 14 -6.93 -40.05 6.89
CA GLY A 14 -7.13 -39.00 7.88
C GLY A 14 -7.22 -37.64 7.20
N VAL A 15 -8.21 -36.82 7.56
CA VAL A 15 -8.34 -35.45 7.03
C VAL A 15 -8.38 -34.48 8.19
N VAL A 16 -7.40 -33.59 8.26
CA VAL A 16 -7.27 -32.59 9.32
C VAL A 16 -7.34 -31.20 8.69
N PRO A 17 -8.33 -30.37 9.02
CA PRO A 17 -8.47 -29.05 8.42
C PRO A 17 -7.38 -28.11 8.91
N ILE A 18 -6.80 -27.34 7.99
CA ILE A 18 -5.92 -26.22 8.29
C ILE A 18 -6.81 -24.99 8.45
N LYS A 19 -6.86 -24.44 9.67
CA LYS A 19 -7.70 -23.28 10.00
C LYS A 19 -6.92 -22.25 10.80
N VAL A 20 -7.32 -21.00 10.68
CA VAL A 20 -6.89 -19.89 11.54
C VAL A 20 -8.15 -19.11 11.94
N GLY A 21 -8.49 -19.13 13.24
CA GLY A 21 -9.80 -18.71 13.71
C GLY A 21 -10.92 -19.47 12.98
N GLU A 22 -11.91 -18.73 12.47
CA GLU A 22 -13.04 -19.29 11.70
C GLU A 22 -12.69 -19.61 10.23
N ARG A 23 -11.55 -19.12 9.72
CA ARG A 23 -11.17 -19.27 8.32
C ARG A 23 -10.50 -20.61 8.07
N ARG A 24 -11.05 -21.42 7.15
CA ARG A 24 -10.40 -22.64 6.64
C ARG A 24 -9.47 -22.27 5.49
N LEU A 25 -8.18 -22.60 5.62
CA LEU A 25 -7.15 -22.38 4.60
C LEU A 25 -6.96 -23.62 3.71
N GLY A 26 -7.26 -24.81 4.23
CA GLY A 26 -7.10 -26.06 3.50
C GLY A 26 -7.31 -27.28 4.39
N ALA A 27 -6.72 -28.41 4.00
CA ALA A 27 -6.68 -29.63 4.82
C ALA A 27 -5.38 -30.41 4.56
N LEU A 28 -4.86 -31.05 5.62
CA LEU A 28 -3.88 -32.11 5.51
C LEU A 28 -4.62 -33.43 5.28
N VAL A 29 -4.20 -34.16 4.25
CA VAL A 29 -4.71 -35.51 3.96
C VAL A 29 -3.60 -36.50 4.25
N LEU A 30 -3.85 -37.41 5.18
CA LEU A 30 -2.97 -38.50 5.54
C LEU A 30 -3.45 -39.75 4.81
N LEU A 31 -2.57 -40.38 4.04
CA LEU A 31 -2.85 -41.60 3.31
C LEU A 31 -1.93 -42.69 3.82
N ASP A 32 -2.46 -43.64 4.59
CA ASP A 32 -1.74 -44.85 4.95
C ASP A 32 -2.66 -46.07 4.75
N PRO A 33 -2.45 -46.86 3.67
CA PRO A 33 -3.25 -48.06 3.41
C PRO A 33 -3.08 -49.17 4.45
N SER A 34 -2.00 -49.10 5.24
CA SER A 34 -1.54 -50.14 6.17
C SER A 34 -1.82 -49.82 7.64
N GLN A 35 -2.03 -48.56 8.00
CA GLN A 35 -2.25 -48.10 9.37
C GLN A 35 -3.64 -47.47 9.57
N GLN A 36 -4.27 -47.74 10.72
CA GLN A 36 -5.44 -46.99 11.17
C GLN A 36 -4.96 -45.79 11.98
N PHE A 37 -5.39 -44.58 11.61
CA PHE A 37 -5.07 -43.37 12.36
C PHE A 37 -5.79 -43.39 13.71
N ASP A 38 -5.03 -43.33 14.79
CA ASP A 38 -5.58 -43.27 16.14
C ASP A 38 -5.77 -41.81 16.62
N THR A 39 -6.24 -41.65 17.86
CA THR A 39 -6.47 -40.32 18.44
C THR A 39 -5.19 -39.53 18.71
N THR A 40 -4.04 -40.20 18.86
CA THR A 40 -2.73 -39.58 19.11
C THR A 40 -2.14 -39.05 17.81
N ASP A 41 -2.23 -39.82 16.73
CA ASP A 41 -1.85 -39.41 15.38
C ASP A 41 -2.65 -38.17 14.95
N ASN A 42 -3.95 -38.17 15.24
CA ASN A 42 -4.82 -37.02 14.92
C ASN A 42 -4.44 -35.76 15.73
N ARG A 43 -3.99 -35.90 16.99
CA ARG A 43 -3.53 -34.76 17.80
C ARG A 43 -2.24 -34.15 17.25
N LEU A 44 -1.26 -34.99 16.88
CA LEU A 44 -0.01 -34.51 16.29
C LEU A 44 -0.25 -33.80 14.95
N VAL A 45 -1.08 -34.40 14.09
CA VAL A 45 -1.40 -33.80 12.79
C VAL A 45 -2.27 -32.55 12.95
N SER A 46 -3.14 -32.49 13.96
CA SER A 46 -3.88 -31.27 14.31
C SER A 46 -2.96 -30.15 14.79
N ALA A 47 -1.94 -30.46 15.59
CA ALA A 47 -0.93 -29.49 15.99
C ALA A 47 -0.14 -28.99 14.78
N ALA A 48 0.28 -29.89 13.88
CA ALA A 48 0.96 -29.54 12.64
C ALA A 48 0.07 -28.67 11.73
N ALA A 49 -1.21 -29.04 11.54
CA ALA A 49 -2.18 -28.27 10.76
C ALA A 49 -2.38 -26.86 11.34
N THR A 50 -2.38 -26.73 12.67
CA THR A 50 -2.47 -25.42 13.35
C THR A 50 -1.23 -24.58 13.09
N GLN A 51 -0.03 -25.16 13.20
CA GLN A 51 1.23 -24.45 12.93
C GLN A 51 1.35 -24.02 11.46
N ILE A 52 0.97 -24.90 10.53
CA ILE A 52 0.93 -24.57 9.09
C ILE A 52 -0.06 -23.44 8.84
N GLY A 53 -1.26 -23.50 9.43
CA GLY A 53 -2.25 -22.45 9.30
C GLY A 53 -1.71 -21.10 9.77
N LEU A 54 -1.12 -21.05 10.96
CA LEU A 54 -0.53 -19.84 11.51
C LEU A 54 0.63 -19.31 10.67
N ALA A 55 1.49 -20.19 10.13
CA ALA A 55 2.61 -19.80 9.28
C ALA A 55 2.13 -19.17 7.96
N VAL A 56 1.13 -19.78 7.31
CA VAL A 56 0.52 -19.27 6.07
C VAL A 56 -0.16 -17.93 6.32
N ASP A 57 -0.91 -17.79 7.41
CA ASP A 57 -1.59 -16.53 7.73
C ASP A 57 -0.60 -15.41 8.08
N ARG A 58 0.49 -15.73 8.79
CA ARG A 58 1.57 -14.79 9.05
C ARG A 58 2.26 -14.33 7.76
N ASP A 59 2.52 -15.22 6.81
CA ASP A 59 3.09 -14.85 5.51
C ASP A 59 2.15 -13.92 4.73
N ARG A 60 0.86 -14.25 4.70
CA ARG A 60 -0.18 -13.40 4.09
C ARG A 60 -0.23 -12.00 4.72
N LEU A 61 -0.33 -11.92 6.05
CA LEU A 61 -0.38 -10.65 6.76
C LEU A 61 0.89 -9.80 6.55
N ARG A 62 2.05 -10.44 6.46
CA ARG A 62 3.31 -9.75 6.12
C ARG A 62 3.29 -9.18 4.71
N LYS A 63 2.79 -9.93 3.73
CA LYS A 63 2.62 -9.45 2.35
C LYS A 63 1.67 -8.26 2.30
N GLU A 64 0.49 -8.38 2.91
CA GLU A 64 -0.50 -7.30 2.98
C GLU A 64 0.06 -6.05 3.67
N SER A 65 0.79 -6.22 4.79
CA SER A 65 1.46 -5.12 5.48
C SER A 65 2.55 -4.46 4.62
N THR A 66 3.28 -5.25 3.81
CA THR A 66 4.34 -4.75 2.95
C THR A 66 3.76 -3.96 1.78
N GLU A 67 2.72 -4.48 1.15
CA GLU A 67 1.98 -3.80 0.08
C GLU A 67 1.36 -2.49 0.57
N ALA A 68 0.73 -2.50 1.75
CA ALA A 68 0.17 -1.30 2.36
C ALA A 68 1.26 -0.24 2.64
N GLU A 69 2.43 -0.65 3.13
CA GLU A 69 3.55 0.28 3.36
C GLU A 69 4.13 0.85 2.06
N ILE A 70 4.23 0.03 1.00
CA ILE A 70 4.66 0.48 -0.33
C ILE A 70 3.68 1.53 -0.88
N LEU A 71 2.38 1.27 -0.79
CA LEU A 71 1.34 2.21 -1.23
C LEU A 71 1.41 3.51 -0.43
N ARG A 72 1.50 3.42 0.90
CA ARG A 72 1.61 4.58 1.79
C ARG A 72 2.83 5.43 1.44
N ARG A 73 4.00 4.82 1.23
CA ARG A 73 5.22 5.54 0.81
C ARG A 73 5.07 6.17 -0.56
N THR A 74 4.45 5.48 -1.50
CA THR A 74 4.20 6.01 -2.84
C THR A 74 3.31 7.25 -2.78
N ASP A 75 2.24 7.21 -2.01
CA ASP A 75 1.36 8.37 -1.86
C ASP A 75 2.03 9.53 -1.13
N GLN A 76 2.87 9.25 -0.14
CA GLN A 76 3.69 10.28 0.52
C GLN A 76 4.68 10.95 -0.45
N LEU A 77 5.35 10.16 -1.29
CA LEU A 77 6.25 10.69 -2.30
C LEU A 77 5.49 11.52 -3.34
N ARG A 78 4.34 11.03 -3.83
CA ARG A 78 3.47 11.79 -4.73
C ARG A 78 3.05 13.13 -4.12
N ALA A 79 2.58 13.13 -2.87
CA ALA A 79 2.17 14.35 -2.18
C ALA A 79 3.34 15.31 -2.00
N ALA A 80 4.52 14.82 -1.62
CA ALA A 80 5.72 15.64 -1.49
C ALA A 80 6.14 16.27 -2.82
N LEU A 81 6.15 15.49 -3.91
CA LEU A 81 6.47 15.97 -5.25
C LEU A 81 5.46 17.03 -5.73
N LEU A 82 4.16 16.78 -5.56
CA LEU A 82 3.12 17.74 -5.93
C LEU A 82 3.24 19.05 -5.15
N ASN A 83 3.57 18.97 -3.86
CA ASN A 83 3.80 20.14 -3.02
C ASN A 83 5.05 20.92 -3.45
N ALA A 84 6.15 20.24 -3.74
CA ALA A 84 7.38 20.85 -4.21
C ALA A 84 7.16 21.57 -5.55
N VAL A 85 6.59 20.88 -6.54
CA VAL A 85 6.26 21.49 -7.84
C VAL A 85 5.31 22.68 -7.66
N SER A 86 4.28 22.57 -6.82
CA SER A 86 3.37 23.70 -6.55
C SER A 86 4.09 24.90 -5.94
N HIS A 87 5.05 24.67 -5.04
CA HIS A 87 5.85 25.74 -4.44
C HIS A 87 6.74 26.42 -5.48
N ASP A 88 7.41 25.62 -6.30
CA ASP A 88 8.33 26.11 -7.33
C ASP A 88 7.60 26.87 -8.44
N LEU A 89 6.34 26.52 -8.74
CA LEU A 89 5.49 27.27 -9.65
C LEU A 89 4.91 28.56 -9.03
N ARG A 90 4.61 28.57 -7.72
CA ARG A 90 4.01 29.75 -7.05
C ARG A 90 4.95 30.94 -7.02
N THR A 91 6.24 30.72 -6.83
CA THR A 91 7.26 31.79 -6.72
C THR A 91 7.32 32.66 -8.00
N PRO A 92 7.59 32.11 -9.20
CA PRO A 92 7.62 32.88 -10.44
C PRO A 92 6.23 33.47 -10.77
N LEU A 93 5.14 32.74 -10.50
CA LEU A 93 3.78 33.25 -10.71
C LEU A 93 3.49 34.50 -9.85
N ALA A 94 3.94 34.50 -8.59
CA ALA A 94 3.80 35.65 -7.71
C ALA A 94 4.59 36.86 -8.23
N ALA A 95 5.79 36.65 -8.77
CA ALA A 95 6.59 37.70 -9.38
C ALA A 95 5.92 38.29 -10.64
N ILE A 96 5.39 37.43 -11.53
CA ILE A 96 4.60 37.86 -12.69
C ILE A 96 3.39 38.70 -12.25
N MET A 97 2.63 38.23 -11.26
CA MET A 97 1.46 38.94 -10.74
C MET A 97 1.83 40.29 -10.12
N ALA A 98 2.95 40.37 -9.41
CA ALA A 98 3.44 41.62 -8.82
C ALA A 98 3.81 42.64 -9.90
N SER A 99 4.63 42.25 -10.89
CA SER A 99 5.04 43.12 -12.00
C SER A 99 3.85 43.58 -12.85
N ALA A 100 2.94 42.66 -13.19
CA ALA A 100 1.72 43.01 -13.91
C ALA A 100 0.79 43.91 -13.07
N GLY A 101 0.76 43.71 -11.74
CA GLY A 101 0.07 44.57 -10.80
C GLY A 101 0.62 45.99 -10.77
N SER A 102 1.95 46.15 -10.73
CA SER A 102 2.62 47.45 -10.80
C SER A 102 2.31 48.20 -12.09
N LEU A 103 2.36 47.52 -13.24
CA LEU A 103 2.03 48.10 -14.55
C LEU A 103 0.55 48.54 -14.67
N ARG A 104 -0.35 47.97 -13.86
CA ARG A 104 -1.78 48.34 -13.85
C ARG A 104 -2.11 49.55 -12.97
N GLN A 105 -1.20 49.99 -12.10
CA GLN A 105 -1.41 51.16 -11.25
C GLN A 105 -1.54 52.41 -12.12
N GLN A 106 -2.63 53.16 -11.94
CA GLN A 106 -2.91 54.38 -12.72
C GLN A 106 -2.45 55.65 -12.00
N ASP A 107 -2.15 55.53 -10.71
CA ASP A 107 -1.73 56.57 -9.77
C ASP A 107 -0.21 56.70 -9.67
N VAL A 108 0.55 55.84 -10.33
CA VAL A 108 2.02 55.87 -10.38
C VAL A 108 2.51 56.18 -11.79
N ALA A 109 3.34 57.21 -11.92
CA ALA A 109 4.00 57.57 -13.17
C ALA A 109 5.34 56.84 -13.27
N TRP A 110 5.34 55.65 -13.88
CA TRP A 110 6.55 54.89 -14.19
C TRP A 110 7.34 55.52 -15.34
N THR A 111 8.67 55.50 -15.25
CA THR A 111 9.53 55.80 -16.41
C THR A 111 9.43 54.69 -17.45
N GLU A 112 9.94 54.95 -18.66
CA GLU A 112 9.97 53.94 -19.71
C GLU A 112 10.90 52.78 -19.32
N GLU A 113 12.01 53.06 -18.66
CA GLU A 113 12.95 52.06 -18.15
C GLU A 113 12.30 51.16 -17.07
N GLU A 114 11.51 51.73 -16.16
CA GLU A 114 10.78 50.96 -15.14
C GLU A 114 9.72 50.06 -15.77
N ARG A 115 8.98 50.57 -16.78
CA ARG A 115 8.00 49.76 -17.54
C ARG A 115 8.67 48.60 -18.26
N GLN A 116 9.80 48.85 -18.91
CA GLN A 116 10.59 47.80 -19.58
C GLN A 116 11.11 46.77 -18.57
N SER A 117 11.56 47.22 -17.39
CA SER A 117 12.00 46.31 -16.32
C SER A 117 10.87 45.39 -15.83
N PHE A 118 9.65 45.91 -15.63
CA PHE A 118 8.52 45.05 -15.26
C PHE A 118 8.13 44.08 -16.37
N ALA A 119 8.14 44.51 -17.63
CA ALA A 119 7.85 43.64 -18.77
C ALA A 119 8.89 42.52 -18.90
N GLN A 120 10.18 42.84 -18.76
CA GLN A 120 11.26 41.88 -18.76
C GLN A 120 11.13 40.86 -17.62
N ALA A 121 10.82 41.31 -16.40
CA ALA A 121 10.60 40.41 -15.27
C ALA A 121 9.44 39.43 -15.50
N ILE A 122 8.37 39.88 -16.17
CA ILE A 122 7.25 39.00 -16.57
C ILE A 122 7.73 37.94 -17.57
N GLU A 123 8.48 38.34 -18.59
CA GLU A 123 9.00 37.44 -19.62
C GLU A 123 9.96 36.39 -19.02
N GLU A 124 10.92 36.81 -18.20
CA GLU A 124 11.89 35.94 -17.55
C GLU A 124 11.23 34.87 -16.66
N GLU A 125 10.24 35.27 -15.85
CA GLU A 125 9.53 34.34 -14.97
C GLU A 125 8.53 33.46 -15.73
N ALA A 126 7.96 33.93 -16.84
CA ALA A 126 7.13 33.11 -17.72
C ALA A 126 7.97 32.03 -18.43
N GLU A 127 9.17 32.37 -18.90
CA GLU A 127 10.12 31.39 -19.42
C GLU A 127 10.58 30.41 -18.35
N HIS A 128 10.79 30.89 -17.12
CA HIS A 128 11.12 30.03 -15.98
C HIS A 128 10.01 29.02 -15.70
N LEU A 129 8.75 29.46 -15.65
CA LEU A 129 7.59 28.56 -15.55
C LEU A 129 7.57 27.55 -16.70
N ASN A 130 7.81 27.99 -17.93
CA ASN A 130 7.83 27.09 -19.10
C ASN A 130 8.91 26.01 -18.97
N ARG A 131 10.09 26.34 -18.43
CA ARG A 131 11.15 25.35 -18.14
C ARG A 131 10.79 24.35 -17.03
N LEU A 132 9.90 24.73 -16.11
CA LEU A 132 9.45 23.84 -15.02
C LEU A 132 8.40 22.81 -15.49
N VAL A 133 7.70 23.08 -16.59
CA VAL A 133 6.62 22.21 -17.12
C VAL A 133 6.97 21.48 -18.43
N ALA A 134 8.07 21.86 -19.09
CA ALA A 134 8.58 21.24 -20.32
C ALA A 134 9.27 19.89 -20.05
#